data_AF-A0A5B0AUP9-F1
#
_entry.id   AF-A0A5B0AUP9-F1
#
_cell.length_a   1.000
_cell.length_b   1.000
_cell.length_c   1.000
_cell.angle_alpha   90.00
_cell.angle_beta   90.00
_cell.angle_gamma   90.00
#
_symmetry.space_group_name_H-M   'P 1'
#
loop_
_entity.id
_entity.type
_entity.pdbx_description
1 polymer ?
#
loop_
_entity_poly.entity_id
_entity_poly.type
_entity_poly.pdbx_seq_one_letter_code
_entity_poly.pdbx_strand_id
1 'polypeptide(L)'
;MLDSFTRAALAAQITGSVLGPEDEGFADECAPFNLAVTHHPRVVVAAANSADVQVAVRFAAQRRLPVAVMATGHQATIPADDAVLITTHRMAQVSIDPAARTAHVTAGARWQQVIDAATPFGLAPLNGSSPLVGVIGYTLGGGLSPTMGRAHGWAADHVTSLEVVTADGELRHVDATSEPDLFWALRGGKSNFGVVTAMEFALFPVQQLWAGGLFFDGADAAAVLHAYARVTAEAPDGLSSSVALLRLPALPGVPPFLADRFAVHVRISYLGPAAEAVELVALLRAAAPVLADTLGPMPYASFAQIHNDPADPAPFMEHTAMLRSLTAEAVEEILSAAGPTADCPVHFVELRHLGGALARAADNAVGHRNARFALWIVGVGAPDAFTAMNAYADELLQRMRPWSTGGRYLNFMAAQDTGVNDVRAAYDEADYSRLRSIKRRFDPDNLFRFNHNIPPEERPMSDDKLQLLIDHAAIADALHRYTAGLDHGDAELLASSLTEDAMVDLTPATSKIGLDFPALKPRDTVVGALIPAVGPLDTSHVISNIRATVDGDTAHVYCYAMAQHYLPQEGPKPDRTRHALMMNRYDADLTRDGSTWRISRLTIDNAWFEGDETVLIPGG
;
A
#
# COMPACT_ATOMS: atom_id res chain seq x y z
N MET A 1 17.52 5.64 14.92
CA MET A 1 18.74 5.28 14.17
C MET A 1 19.23 3.91 14.60
N LEU A 2 19.80 3.14 13.67
CA LEU A 2 20.49 1.88 14.01
C LEU A 2 21.82 2.21 14.70
N ASP A 3 22.20 1.43 15.71
CA ASP A 3 23.50 1.60 16.35
C ASP A 3 24.64 1.22 15.41
N SER A 4 25.83 1.80 15.65
CA SER A 4 27.00 1.63 14.78
C SER A 4 27.48 0.18 14.69
N PHE A 5 27.33 -0.61 15.76
CA PHE A 5 27.69 -2.02 15.76
C PHE A 5 26.78 -2.83 14.84
N THR A 6 25.46 -2.64 14.94
CA THR A 6 24.48 -3.28 14.05
C THR A 6 24.74 -2.92 12.58
N ARG A 7 25.06 -1.65 12.30
CA ARG A 7 25.39 -1.20 10.93
C ARG A 7 26.67 -1.88 10.41
N ALA A 8 27.74 -1.91 11.21
CA ALA A 8 28.99 -2.56 10.84
C ALA A 8 28.82 -4.07 10.59
N ALA A 9 27.99 -4.75 11.40
CA ALA A 9 27.70 -6.18 11.23
C ALA A 9 26.91 -6.47 9.94
N LEU A 10 26.02 -5.56 9.52
CA LEU A 10 25.36 -5.65 8.21
C LEU A 10 26.37 -5.41 7.08
N ALA A 11 27.21 -4.39 7.21
CA ALA A 11 28.23 -4.05 6.21
C ALA A 11 29.22 -5.19 5.96
N ALA A 12 29.58 -5.95 6.99
CA ALA A 12 30.49 -7.09 6.86
C ALA A 12 29.92 -8.28 6.04
N GLN A 13 28.62 -8.29 5.74
CA GLN A 13 27.93 -9.37 5.01
C GLN A 13 27.55 -8.98 3.58
N ILE A 14 27.79 -7.74 3.18
CA ILE A 14 27.43 -7.25 1.84
C ILE A 14 28.68 -6.82 1.06
N THR A 15 28.59 -6.88 -0.26
CA THR A 15 29.62 -6.43 -1.20
C THR A 15 29.51 -4.93 -1.47
N GLY A 16 28.27 -4.42 -1.53
CA GLY A 16 27.96 -3.01 -1.63
C GLY A 16 28.24 -2.23 -0.34
N SER A 17 27.54 -1.11 -0.14
CA SER A 17 27.74 -0.26 1.04
C SER A 17 26.49 -0.16 1.91
N VAL A 18 26.70 0.00 3.22
CA VAL A 18 25.65 0.29 4.19
C VAL A 18 25.87 1.70 4.70
N LEU A 19 24.88 2.58 4.53
CA LEU A 19 24.97 3.99 4.91
C LEU A 19 23.92 4.33 5.96
N GLY A 20 24.33 4.96 7.05
CA GLY A 20 23.47 5.64 8.02
C GLY A 20 23.31 7.13 7.70
N PRO A 21 22.32 7.81 8.30
CA PRO A 21 22.06 9.24 8.05
C PRO A 21 23.25 10.19 8.26
N GLU A 22 24.21 9.79 9.09
CA GLU A 22 25.42 10.54 9.39
C GLU A 22 26.61 10.24 8.46
N ASP A 23 26.51 9.23 7.60
CA ASP A 23 27.60 8.81 6.72
C ASP A 23 27.67 9.71 5.47
N GLU A 24 28.88 9.98 4.97
CA GLU A 24 29.09 10.70 3.71
C GLU A 24 28.46 9.93 2.54
N GLY A 25 27.77 10.65 1.64
CA GLY A 25 27.07 10.06 0.49
C GLY A 25 25.68 9.49 0.77
N PHE A 26 25.21 9.48 2.03
CA PHE A 26 23.85 9.02 2.36
C PHE A 26 22.76 9.80 1.62
N ALA A 27 22.87 11.13 1.58
CA ALA A 27 21.90 12.00 0.92
C ALA A 27 21.82 11.73 -0.58
N ASP A 28 22.98 11.62 -1.24
CA ASP A 28 23.06 11.35 -2.69
C ASP A 28 22.51 9.96 -3.03
N GLU A 29 22.80 8.96 -2.20
CA GLU A 29 22.28 7.59 -2.37
C GLU A 29 20.75 7.53 -2.22
N CYS A 30 20.19 8.37 -1.33
CA CYS A 30 18.75 8.48 -1.12
C CYS A 30 18.03 9.34 -2.16
N ALA A 31 18.73 10.10 -3.00
CA ALA A 31 18.11 11.08 -3.88
C ALA A 31 17.34 10.40 -5.04
N PRO A 32 16.01 10.57 -5.14
CA PRO A 32 15.24 10.07 -6.28
C PRO A 32 15.32 11.04 -7.47
N PHE A 33 14.88 10.59 -8.65
CA PHE A 33 14.66 11.49 -9.78
C PHE A 33 13.51 12.49 -9.53
N ASN A 34 12.40 12.06 -8.91
CA ASN A 34 11.37 13.00 -8.47
C ASN A 34 11.73 13.60 -7.11
N LEU A 35 12.28 14.81 -7.12
CA LEU A 35 12.72 15.51 -5.90
C LEU A 35 11.56 16.08 -5.05
N ALA A 36 10.30 15.82 -5.43
CA ALA A 36 9.14 16.10 -4.57
C ALA A 36 9.09 15.19 -3.34
N VAL A 37 9.79 14.05 -3.38
CA VAL A 37 9.87 13.07 -2.31
C VAL A 37 11.27 13.05 -1.72
N THR A 38 11.36 13.16 -0.39
CA THR A 38 12.60 13.02 0.36
C THR A 38 12.51 11.76 1.22
N HIS A 39 13.49 10.86 1.09
CA HIS A 39 13.53 9.62 1.87
C HIS A 39 14.30 9.82 3.19
N HIS A 40 13.77 9.31 4.32
CA HIS A 40 14.46 9.30 5.62
C HIS A 40 14.62 7.87 6.18
N PRO A 41 15.34 6.97 5.49
CA PRO A 41 15.51 5.59 5.95
C PRO A 41 16.40 5.52 7.19
N ARG A 42 16.24 4.44 7.98
CA ARG A 42 17.16 4.15 9.09
C ARG A 42 18.54 3.75 8.61
N VAL A 43 18.58 3.13 7.44
CA VAL A 43 19.79 2.65 6.78
C VAL A 43 19.51 2.47 5.30
N VAL A 44 20.52 2.78 4.50
CA VAL A 44 20.53 2.46 3.07
C VAL A 44 21.45 1.27 2.85
N VAL A 45 20.98 0.30 2.08
CA VAL A 45 21.81 -0.77 1.51
C VAL A 45 21.96 -0.52 0.03
N ALA A 46 23.14 -0.04 -0.34
CA ALA A 46 23.59 0.20 -1.69
C ALA A 46 24.03 -1.11 -2.34
N ALA A 47 23.07 -1.89 -2.81
CA ALA A 47 23.29 -3.26 -3.26
C ALA A 47 24.13 -3.31 -4.55
N ALA A 48 25.15 -4.17 -4.55
CA ALA A 48 25.98 -4.44 -5.72
C ALA A 48 25.53 -5.70 -6.50
N ASN A 49 24.80 -6.60 -5.86
CA ASN A 49 24.34 -7.86 -6.44
C ASN A 49 23.10 -8.41 -5.69
N SER A 50 22.55 -9.53 -6.15
CA SER A 50 21.37 -10.17 -5.54
C SER A 50 21.63 -10.71 -4.13
N ALA A 51 22.85 -11.13 -3.80
CA ALA A 51 23.20 -11.60 -2.45
C ALA A 51 23.12 -10.48 -1.42
N ASP A 52 23.56 -9.26 -1.76
CA ASP A 52 23.39 -8.08 -0.91
C ASP A 52 21.92 -7.80 -0.61
N VAL A 53 21.06 -7.94 -1.63
CA VAL A 53 19.60 -7.79 -1.48
C VAL A 53 19.02 -8.85 -0.55
N GLN A 54 19.45 -10.12 -0.68
CA GLN A 54 19.03 -11.18 0.25
C GLN A 54 19.42 -10.85 1.69
N VAL A 55 20.66 -10.42 1.92
CA VAL A 55 21.15 -10.02 3.26
C VAL A 55 20.33 -8.86 3.80
N ALA A 56 20.08 -7.82 2.99
CA ALA A 56 19.28 -6.66 3.39
C ALA A 56 17.84 -7.03 3.77
N VAL A 57 17.17 -7.87 2.98
CA VAL A 57 15.80 -8.30 3.24
C VAL A 57 15.73 -9.17 4.50
N ARG A 58 16.65 -10.12 4.69
CA ARG A 58 16.73 -10.91 5.94
C ARG A 58 16.96 -10.02 7.16
N PHE A 59 17.86 -9.05 7.04
CA PHE A 59 18.13 -8.07 8.11
C PHE A 59 16.87 -7.28 8.48
N ALA A 60 16.13 -6.80 7.47
CA ALA A 60 14.90 -6.05 7.64
C ALA A 60 13.81 -6.92 8.30
N ALA A 61 13.58 -8.13 7.79
CA ALA A 61 12.60 -9.07 8.31
C ALA A 61 12.87 -9.45 9.78
N GLN A 62 14.11 -9.79 10.13
CA GLN A 62 14.50 -10.12 11.51
C GLN A 62 14.22 -8.99 12.50
N ARG A 63 14.26 -7.74 12.04
CA ARG A 63 14.05 -6.53 12.86
C ARG A 63 12.66 -5.91 12.66
N ARG A 64 11.81 -6.52 11.84
CA ARG A 64 10.50 -6.00 11.44
C ARG A 64 10.56 -4.56 10.89
N LEU A 65 11.67 -4.23 10.23
CA LEU A 65 11.83 -2.95 9.55
C LEU A 65 11.25 -3.08 8.14
N PRO A 66 10.38 -2.16 7.70
CA PRO A 66 9.88 -2.20 6.33
C PRO A 66 10.99 -1.95 5.31
N VAL A 67 10.76 -2.43 4.09
CA VAL A 67 11.70 -2.32 2.98
C VAL A 67 11.13 -1.40 1.90
N ALA A 68 11.93 -0.42 1.51
CA ALA A 68 11.75 0.38 0.31
C ALA A 68 12.81 -0.03 -0.73
N VAL A 69 12.48 0.10 -2.02
CA VAL A 69 13.39 -0.24 -3.11
C VAL A 69 13.45 0.93 -4.09
N MET A 70 14.66 1.34 -4.46
CA MET A 70 14.85 2.43 -5.41
C MET A 70 15.95 2.13 -6.43
N ALA A 71 15.61 2.17 -7.72
CA ALA A 71 16.58 2.16 -8.81
C ALA A 71 16.93 3.60 -9.23
N THR A 72 15.98 4.29 -9.86
CA THR A 72 16.18 5.66 -10.38
C THR A 72 15.32 6.71 -9.68
N GLY A 73 14.28 6.32 -8.93
CA GLY A 73 13.38 7.26 -8.26
C GLY A 73 12.45 8.09 -9.17
N HIS A 74 12.25 7.70 -10.44
CA HIS A 74 11.32 8.38 -11.37
C HIS A 74 9.86 8.38 -10.91
N GLN A 75 9.50 7.40 -10.08
CA GLN A 75 8.18 7.22 -9.50
C GLN A 75 8.30 7.09 -7.97
N ALA A 76 9.18 7.89 -7.36
CA ALA A 76 9.20 8.04 -5.92
C ALA A 76 7.89 8.73 -5.50
N THR A 77 7.06 8.03 -4.73
CA THR A 77 5.73 8.51 -4.28
C THR A 77 5.56 8.48 -2.77
N ILE A 78 6.11 7.48 -2.10
CA ILE A 78 6.07 7.34 -0.64
C ILE A 78 7.50 7.49 -0.08
N PRO A 79 7.74 8.45 0.84
CA PRO A 79 8.98 8.54 1.59
C PRO A 79 9.32 7.24 2.29
N ALA A 80 10.59 6.83 2.26
CA ALA A 80 11.06 5.58 2.88
C ALA A 80 11.40 5.80 4.36
N ASP A 81 10.47 6.37 5.11
CA ASP A 81 10.70 6.79 6.48
C ASP A 81 10.81 5.59 7.43
N ASP A 82 11.80 5.63 8.31
CA ASP A 82 12.05 4.56 9.29
C ASP A 82 12.27 3.15 8.67
N ALA A 83 12.66 3.10 7.39
CA ALA A 83 12.80 1.88 6.60
C ALA A 83 14.26 1.41 6.43
N VAL A 84 14.42 0.20 5.88
CA VAL A 84 15.61 -0.18 5.11
C VAL A 84 15.36 0.23 3.66
N LEU A 85 16.14 1.18 3.13
CA LEU A 85 16.11 1.53 1.71
C LEU A 85 17.15 0.71 0.95
N ILE A 86 16.72 -0.14 0.03
CA ILE A 86 17.60 -0.90 -0.85
C ILE A 86 17.71 -0.14 -2.18
N THR A 87 18.90 0.35 -2.48
CA THR A 87 19.17 0.99 -3.78
C THR A 87 19.86 0.01 -4.71
N THR A 88 19.41 -0.04 -5.97
CA THR A 88 19.86 -1.05 -6.94
C THR A 88 20.67 -0.49 -8.09
N HIS A 89 20.94 0.82 -8.13
CA HIS A 89 21.51 1.49 -9.30
C HIS A 89 22.90 0.96 -9.73
N ARG A 90 23.64 0.31 -8.82
CA ARG A 90 24.93 -0.35 -9.13
C ARG A 90 24.77 -1.69 -9.86
N MET A 91 23.59 -2.31 -9.79
CA MET A 91 23.25 -3.56 -10.48
C MET A 91 22.82 -3.27 -11.92
N ALA A 92 23.71 -2.72 -12.76
CA ALA A 92 23.36 -2.17 -14.08
C ALA A 92 23.86 -3.00 -15.27
N GLN A 93 23.92 -4.33 -15.12
CA GLN A 93 24.32 -5.24 -16.20
C GLN A 93 23.19 -5.43 -17.22
N VAL A 94 23.57 -5.48 -18.50
CA VAL A 94 22.69 -5.71 -19.65
C VAL A 94 23.36 -6.70 -20.60
N SER A 95 22.64 -7.74 -21.01
CA SER A 95 23.07 -8.71 -22.01
C SER A 95 21.96 -8.97 -23.01
N ILE A 96 22.31 -9.06 -24.30
CA ILE A 96 21.38 -9.30 -25.40
C ILE A 96 21.70 -10.65 -26.04
N ASP A 97 20.68 -11.48 -26.24
CA ASP A 97 20.74 -12.65 -27.13
C ASP A 97 20.07 -12.28 -28.46
N PRO A 98 20.85 -12.01 -29.53
CA PRO A 98 20.29 -11.63 -30.82
C PRO A 98 19.52 -12.76 -31.53
N ALA A 99 19.87 -14.02 -31.24
CA ALA A 99 19.24 -15.17 -31.86
C ALA A 99 17.87 -15.46 -31.22
N ALA A 100 17.80 -15.44 -29.89
CA ALA A 100 16.55 -15.55 -29.14
C ALA A 100 15.73 -14.25 -29.18
N ARG A 101 16.36 -13.12 -29.50
CA ARG A 101 15.82 -11.75 -29.43
C ARG A 101 15.32 -11.42 -28.03
N THR A 102 16.16 -11.68 -27.04
CA THR A 102 15.86 -11.37 -25.63
C THR A 102 16.93 -10.46 -25.04
N ALA A 103 16.53 -9.69 -24.04
CA ALA A 103 17.45 -8.98 -23.16
C ALA A 103 17.33 -9.56 -21.75
N HIS A 104 18.47 -9.74 -21.09
CA HIS A 104 18.55 -9.99 -19.66
C HIS A 104 19.22 -8.79 -18.98
N VAL A 105 18.59 -8.24 -17.94
CA VAL A 105 19.04 -7.02 -17.25
C VAL A 105 19.00 -7.20 -15.74
N THR A 106 19.87 -6.51 -15.02
CA THR A 106 19.83 -6.43 -13.54
C THR A 106 19.15 -5.15 -13.05
N ALA A 107 18.79 -5.12 -11.76
CA ALA A 107 17.83 -4.17 -11.16
C ALA A 107 18.14 -2.67 -11.23
N GLY A 108 19.37 -2.29 -11.57
CA GLY A 108 19.82 -0.93 -11.76
C GLY A 108 19.84 -0.48 -13.23
N ALA A 109 19.58 -1.38 -14.18
CA ALA A 109 19.64 -1.05 -15.60
C ALA A 109 18.60 0.01 -15.99
N ARG A 110 19.02 0.95 -16.84
CA ARG A 110 18.19 2.01 -17.44
C ARG A 110 17.93 1.71 -18.91
N TRP A 111 16.83 2.26 -19.45
CA TRP A 111 16.43 1.98 -20.83
C TRP A 111 17.49 2.35 -21.87
N GLN A 112 18.24 3.44 -21.68
CA GLN A 112 19.35 3.80 -22.60
C GLN A 112 20.37 2.66 -22.75
N GLN A 113 20.73 1.99 -21.66
CA GLN A 113 21.73 0.91 -21.68
C GLN A 113 21.23 -0.29 -22.48
N VAL A 114 19.93 -0.60 -22.40
CA VAL A 114 19.31 -1.66 -23.20
C VAL A 114 19.28 -1.28 -24.67
N ILE A 115 18.94 -0.04 -24.99
CA ILE A 115 18.88 0.48 -26.37
C ILE A 115 20.27 0.45 -27.02
N ASP A 116 21.29 0.94 -26.31
CA ASP A 116 22.68 0.93 -26.79
C ASP A 116 23.18 -0.50 -27.07
N ALA A 117 22.76 -1.48 -26.26
CA ALA A 117 23.12 -2.87 -26.44
C ALA A 117 22.30 -3.59 -27.53
N ALA A 118 21.01 -3.27 -27.69
CA ALA A 118 20.10 -3.98 -28.59
C ALA A 118 20.14 -3.46 -30.03
N THR A 119 20.26 -2.14 -30.22
CA THR A 119 20.18 -1.51 -31.55
C THR A 119 21.28 -1.94 -32.53
N PRO A 120 22.51 -2.30 -32.13
CA PRO A 120 23.51 -2.88 -33.04
C PRO A 120 23.07 -4.20 -33.69
N PHE A 121 22.15 -4.93 -33.05
CA PHE A 121 21.55 -6.16 -33.59
C PHE A 121 20.25 -5.90 -34.37
N GLY A 122 19.88 -4.64 -34.54
CA GLY A 122 18.61 -4.22 -35.13
C GLY A 122 17.39 -4.59 -34.30
N LEU A 123 17.57 -4.65 -32.98
CA LEU A 123 16.54 -4.96 -32.01
C LEU A 123 16.19 -3.73 -31.17
N ALA A 124 14.92 -3.66 -30.76
CA ALA A 124 14.34 -2.59 -29.96
C ALA A 124 13.55 -3.14 -28.77
N PRO A 125 13.65 -2.54 -27.57
CA PRO A 125 12.79 -2.86 -26.44
C PRO A 125 11.43 -2.13 -26.49
N LEU A 126 10.56 -2.39 -25.51
CA LEU A 126 9.35 -1.59 -25.24
C LEU A 126 9.59 -0.59 -24.11
N ASN A 127 10.51 0.36 -24.32
CA ASN A 127 10.82 1.38 -23.32
C ASN A 127 9.77 2.50 -23.23
N GLY A 128 9.82 3.24 -22.12
CA GLY A 128 9.09 4.51 -21.93
C GLY A 128 9.69 5.66 -22.74
N SER A 129 9.14 6.87 -22.58
CA SER A 129 9.61 8.07 -23.31
C SER A 129 11.00 8.56 -22.88
N SER A 130 11.35 8.41 -21.60
CA SER A 130 12.64 8.83 -21.07
C SER A 130 13.70 7.71 -21.14
N PRO A 131 14.92 8.01 -21.60
CA PRO A 131 16.03 7.06 -21.64
C PRO A 131 16.58 6.72 -20.24
N LEU A 132 16.29 7.54 -19.23
CA LEU A 132 16.86 7.43 -17.89
C LEU A 132 16.05 6.56 -16.94
N VAL A 133 14.83 6.17 -17.33
CA VAL A 133 13.94 5.35 -16.51
C VAL A 133 14.53 3.95 -16.30
N GLY A 134 14.45 3.46 -15.06
CA GLY A 134 14.87 2.10 -14.71
C GLY A 134 13.96 1.04 -15.34
N VAL A 135 14.57 0.01 -15.94
CA VAL A 135 13.87 -1.03 -16.73
C VAL A 135 12.90 -1.83 -15.87
N ILE A 136 13.37 -2.32 -14.71
CA ILE A 136 12.61 -3.23 -13.86
C ILE A 136 11.39 -2.52 -13.27
N GLY A 137 11.58 -1.41 -12.55
CA GLY A 137 10.48 -0.69 -11.90
C GLY A 137 9.38 -0.24 -12.88
N TYR A 138 9.77 0.20 -14.07
CA TYR A 138 8.85 0.53 -15.16
C TYR A 138 8.03 -0.69 -15.60
N THR A 139 8.68 -1.82 -15.82
CA THR A 139 8.04 -3.03 -16.35
C THR A 139 7.16 -3.71 -15.30
N LEU A 140 7.55 -3.69 -14.02
CA LEU A 140 6.74 -4.27 -12.93
C LEU A 140 5.40 -3.55 -12.70
N GLY A 141 5.26 -2.31 -13.18
CA GLY A 141 3.98 -1.58 -13.21
C GLY A 141 3.26 -1.64 -14.56
N GLY A 142 3.68 -2.54 -15.45
CA GLY A 142 3.11 -2.76 -16.78
C GLY A 142 4.01 -2.26 -17.92
N GLY A 143 4.48 -1.02 -17.82
CA GLY A 143 5.33 -0.39 -18.84
C GLY A 143 4.60 -0.02 -20.14
N LEU A 144 4.11 1.23 -20.21
CA LEU A 144 3.47 1.80 -21.39
C LEU A 144 4.52 2.38 -22.34
N SER A 145 4.75 1.72 -23.48
CA SER A 145 5.65 2.25 -24.51
C SER A 145 4.91 3.25 -25.41
N PRO A 146 5.28 4.54 -25.41
CA PRO A 146 4.63 5.53 -26.26
C PRO A 146 5.08 5.45 -27.73
N THR A 147 6.06 4.60 -28.05
CA THR A 147 6.60 4.42 -29.40
C THR A 147 6.07 3.16 -30.08
N MET A 148 5.91 2.07 -29.34
CA MET A 148 5.62 0.75 -29.90
C MET A 148 4.48 0.00 -29.17
N GLY A 149 3.95 0.56 -28.08
CA GLY A 149 3.00 -0.13 -27.21
C GLY A 149 1.72 -0.55 -27.94
N ARG A 150 1.17 0.27 -28.83
CA ARG A 150 -0.07 -0.11 -29.56
C ARG A 150 0.13 -1.27 -30.53
N ALA A 151 1.34 -1.49 -31.03
CA ALA A 151 1.65 -2.61 -31.92
C ALA A 151 1.95 -3.90 -31.16
N HIS A 152 2.61 -3.80 -30.00
CA HIS A 152 3.17 -4.95 -29.30
C HIS A 152 2.60 -5.22 -27.91
N GLY A 153 1.91 -4.28 -27.28
CA GLY A 153 1.32 -4.42 -25.94
C GLY A 153 2.17 -3.74 -24.86
N TRP A 154 1.97 -4.17 -23.63
CA TRP A 154 2.70 -3.65 -22.47
C TRP A 154 4.07 -4.31 -22.37
N ALA A 155 5.07 -3.63 -21.80
CA ALA A 155 6.39 -4.24 -21.59
C ALA A 155 6.29 -5.52 -20.73
N ALA A 156 5.39 -5.51 -19.74
CA ALA A 156 5.10 -6.66 -18.88
C ALA A 156 4.52 -7.87 -19.63
N ASP A 157 3.94 -7.69 -20.82
CA ASP A 157 3.40 -8.80 -21.63
C ASP A 157 4.53 -9.68 -22.20
N HIS A 158 5.75 -9.14 -22.27
CA HIS A 158 6.91 -9.74 -22.95
C HIS A 158 8.02 -10.18 -22.00
N VAL A 159 7.79 -10.10 -20.69
CA VAL A 159 8.69 -10.67 -19.68
C VAL A 159 8.57 -12.20 -19.72
N THR A 160 9.71 -12.87 -19.81
CA THR A 160 9.80 -14.34 -19.86
C THR A 160 10.18 -14.95 -18.52
N SER A 161 11.07 -14.30 -17.77
CA SER A 161 11.48 -14.72 -16.43
C SER A 161 11.96 -13.56 -15.55
N LEU A 162 11.95 -13.78 -14.24
CA LEU A 162 12.36 -12.83 -13.22
C LEU A 162 13.18 -13.53 -12.13
N GLU A 163 14.18 -12.83 -11.58
CA GLU A 163 14.82 -13.22 -10.33
C GLU A 163 14.38 -12.26 -9.22
N VAL A 164 13.77 -12.78 -8.15
CA VAL A 164 13.16 -11.98 -7.08
C VAL A 164 13.59 -12.46 -5.69
N VAL A 165 13.95 -11.53 -4.81
CA VAL A 165 14.14 -11.79 -3.38
C VAL A 165 12.84 -11.43 -2.65
N THR A 166 12.15 -12.42 -2.10
CA THR A 166 10.87 -12.21 -1.36
C THR A 166 11.10 -11.96 0.13
N ALA A 167 10.04 -11.78 0.92
CA ALA A 167 10.14 -11.27 2.30
C ALA A 167 10.89 -12.22 3.26
N ASP A 168 11.00 -13.50 2.91
CA ASP A 168 11.81 -14.50 3.61
C ASP A 168 13.33 -14.38 3.32
N GLY A 169 13.71 -13.50 2.38
CA GLY A 169 15.09 -13.28 1.98
C GLY A 169 15.64 -14.32 0.99
N GLU A 170 14.80 -15.21 0.48
CA GLU A 170 15.21 -16.23 -0.50
C GLU A 170 15.09 -15.70 -1.94
N LEU A 171 16.13 -15.96 -2.74
CA LEU A 171 16.17 -15.63 -4.17
C LEU A 171 15.43 -16.71 -4.95
N ARG A 172 14.48 -16.29 -5.77
CA ARG A 172 13.63 -17.17 -6.60
C ARG A 172 13.76 -16.80 -8.05
N HIS A 173 13.89 -17.82 -8.90
CA HIS A 173 13.65 -17.70 -10.33
C HIS A 173 12.18 -18.03 -10.60
N VAL A 174 11.45 -17.09 -11.22
CA VAL A 174 10.03 -17.23 -11.49
C VAL A 174 9.72 -16.97 -12.95
N ASP A 175 8.85 -17.81 -13.51
CA ASP A 175 8.41 -17.80 -14.89
C ASP A 175 6.99 -18.39 -15.00
N ALA A 176 6.50 -18.65 -16.21
CA ALA A 176 5.15 -19.20 -16.43
C ALA A 176 4.95 -20.63 -15.85
N THR A 177 6.02 -21.32 -15.49
CA THR A 177 6.02 -22.70 -14.99
C THR A 177 6.58 -22.83 -13.57
N SER A 178 7.45 -21.90 -13.13
CA SER A 178 8.04 -21.82 -11.80
C SER A 178 7.43 -20.66 -11.01
N GLU A 179 6.69 -20.97 -9.95
CA GLU A 179 5.92 -19.99 -9.15
C GLU A 179 5.04 -19.06 -10.01
N PRO A 180 4.13 -19.62 -10.85
CA PRO A 180 3.37 -18.85 -11.84
C PRO A 180 2.51 -17.74 -11.25
N ASP A 181 2.01 -17.93 -10.02
CA ASP A 181 1.27 -16.88 -9.31
C ASP A 181 2.15 -15.66 -8.99
N LEU A 182 3.37 -15.89 -8.51
CA LEU A 182 4.31 -14.80 -8.22
C LEU A 182 4.78 -14.13 -9.52
N PHE A 183 5.03 -14.91 -10.58
CA PHE A 183 5.36 -14.39 -11.90
C PHE A 183 4.23 -13.53 -12.50
N TRP A 184 2.97 -13.94 -12.32
CA TRP A 184 1.80 -13.14 -12.70
C TRP A 184 1.74 -11.83 -11.91
N ALA A 185 1.92 -11.90 -10.59
CA ALA A 185 1.78 -10.74 -9.69
C ALA A 185 2.88 -9.67 -9.89
N LEU A 186 4.11 -10.09 -10.18
CA LEU A 186 5.23 -9.16 -10.44
C LEU A 186 5.04 -8.37 -11.74
N ARG A 187 4.30 -8.90 -12.71
CA ARG A 187 3.98 -8.24 -13.98
C ARG A 187 2.73 -7.37 -13.84
N GLY A 188 2.83 -6.32 -13.04
CA GLY A 188 1.75 -5.35 -12.81
C GLY A 188 1.61 -4.91 -11.36
N GLY A 189 2.19 -5.62 -10.39
CA GLY A 189 2.06 -5.31 -8.97
C GLY A 189 3.25 -4.59 -8.31
N LYS A 190 4.22 -4.08 -9.09
CA LYS A 190 5.41 -3.36 -8.60
C LYS A 190 6.20 -4.18 -7.55
N SER A 191 6.81 -3.51 -6.57
CA SER A 191 7.69 -4.13 -5.56
C SER A 191 6.93 -4.79 -4.40
N ASN A 192 5.61 -4.99 -4.51
CA ASN A 192 4.80 -5.58 -3.43
C ASN A 192 5.25 -6.99 -3.02
N PHE A 193 5.87 -7.75 -3.92
CA PHE A 193 6.15 -9.17 -3.67
C PHE A 193 7.64 -9.47 -3.45
N GLY A 194 8.49 -8.45 -3.50
CA GLY A 194 9.93 -8.62 -3.36
C GLY A 194 10.76 -7.60 -4.13
N VAL A 195 12.07 -7.76 -4.02
CA VAL A 195 13.06 -7.01 -4.81
C VAL A 195 13.42 -7.84 -6.03
N VAL A 196 12.96 -7.43 -7.20
CA VAL A 196 13.38 -8.05 -8.46
C VAL A 196 14.80 -7.62 -8.76
N THR A 197 15.71 -8.60 -8.83
CA THR A 197 17.15 -8.42 -9.01
C THR A 197 17.60 -8.57 -10.47
N ALA A 198 16.86 -9.35 -11.26
CA ALA A 198 17.07 -9.51 -12.69
C ALA A 198 15.76 -9.80 -13.44
N MET A 199 15.74 -9.50 -14.74
CA MET A 199 14.58 -9.67 -15.62
C MET A 199 15.03 -10.05 -17.02
N GLU A 200 14.36 -11.04 -17.61
CA GLU A 200 14.47 -11.36 -19.04
C GLU A 200 13.17 -10.97 -19.77
N PHE A 201 13.31 -10.36 -20.95
CA PHE A 201 12.18 -9.95 -21.78
C PHE A 201 12.51 -9.98 -23.28
N ALA A 202 11.47 -10.06 -24.12
CA ALA A 202 11.61 -10.08 -25.57
C ALA A 202 11.95 -8.70 -26.17
N LEU A 203 12.68 -8.73 -27.28
CA LEU A 203 13.04 -7.58 -28.11
C LEU A 203 12.44 -7.74 -29.52
N PHE A 204 12.25 -6.61 -30.19
CA PHE A 204 11.53 -6.54 -31.46
C PHE A 204 12.47 -6.13 -32.59
N PRO A 205 12.37 -6.74 -33.79
CA PRO A 205 13.23 -6.44 -34.93
C PRO A 205 12.87 -5.10 -35.58
N VAL A 206 13.25 -4.00 -34.92
CA VAL A 206 12.97 -2.62 -35.34
C VAL A 206 14.25 -1.80 -35.33
N GLN A 207 14.77 -1.50 -36.51
CA GLN A 207 15.95 -0.64 -36.69
C GLN A 207 15.59 0.84 -36.82
N GLN A 208 14.47 1.10 -37.49
CA GLN A 208 14.01 2.45 -37.80
C GLN A 208 12.52 2.56 -37.53
N LEU A 209 12.10 3.78 -37.22
CA LEU A 209 10.73 4.21 -37.03
C LEU A 209 10.42 5.31 -38.04
N TRP A 210 9.16 5.49 -38.38
CA TRP A 210 8.69 6.77 -38.88
C TRP A 210 8.08 7.53 -37.70
N ALA A 211 8.76 8.54 -37.18
CA ALA A 211 8.42 9.14 -35.90
C ALA A 211 8.94 10.57 -35.76
N GLY A 212 8.49 11.27 -34.72
CA GLY A 212 8.82 12.67 -34.43
C GLY A 212 7.64 13.44 -33.83
N GLY A 213 7.67 14.75 -33.97
CA GLY A 213 6.69 15.66 -33.40
C GLY A 213 6.24 16.77 -34.36
N LEU A 214 4.97 17.17 -34.21
CA LEU A 214 4.41 18.39 -34.79
C LEU A 214 4.14 19.38 -33.65
N PHE A 215 4.70 20.58 -33.78
CA PHE A 215 4.51 21.67 -32.83
C PHE A 215 3.62 22.74 -33.42
N PHE A 216 2.59 23.15 -32.67
CA PHE A 216 1.64 24.19 -33.05
C PHE A 216 1.59 25.28 -32.00
N ASP A 217 1.13 26.47 -32.39
CA ASP A 217 0.83 27.52 -31.43
C ASP A 217 -0.37 27.11 -30.56
N GLY A 218 -0.34 27.47 -29.28
CA GLY A 218 -1.42 27.17 -28.35
C GLY A 218 -2.77 27.79 -28.75
N ALA A 219 -2.76 28.88 -29.51
CA ALA A 219 -3.98 29.47 -30.07
C ALA A 219 -4.76 28.48 -30.96
N ASP A 220 -4.06 27.52 -31.59
CA ASP A 220 -4.64 26.53 -32.50
C ASP A 220 -5.04 25.22 -31.80
N ALA A 221 -4.96 25.15 -30.46
CA ALA A 221 -5.18 23.92 -29.70
C ALA A 221 -6.51 23.24 -30.02
N ALA A 222 -7.59 24.01 -30.23
CA ALA A 222 -8.89 23.46 -30.58
C ALA A 222 -8.86 22.68 -31.90
N ALA A 223 -8.32 23.27 -32.97
CA ALA A 223 -8.24 22.63 -34.28
C ALA A 223 -7.39 21.36 -34.22
N VAL A 224 -6.26 21.41 -33.51
CA VAL A 224 -5.32 20.30 -33.37
C VAL A 224 -5.92 19.14 -32.55
N LEU A 225 -6.57 19.42 -31.41
CA LEU A 225 -7.16 18.36 -30.57
C LEU A 225 -8.35 17.67 -31.27
N HIS A 226 -9.17 18.41 -32.01
CA HIS A 226 -10.25 17.80 -32.81
C HIS A 226 -9.71 16.94 -33.95
N ALA A 227 -8.64 17.39 -34.62
CA ALA A 227 -7.95 16.57 -35.63
C ALA A 227 -7.35 15.31 -35.00
N TYR A 228 -6.72 15.43 -33.84
CA TYR A 228 -6.14 14.31 -33.09
C TYR A 228 -7.19 13.28 -32.68
N ALA A 229 -8.33 13.72 -32.16
CA ALA A 229 -9.44 12.83 -31.81
C ALA A 229 -9.95 12.03 -33.02
N ARG A 230 -10.01 12.64 -34.21
CA ARG A 230 -10.39 11.95 -35.45
C ARG A 230 -9.34 10.94 -35.91
N VAL A 231 -8.06 11.33 -35.93
CA VAL A 231 -6.97 10.42 -36.34
C VAL A 231 -6.91 9.20 -35.42
N THR A 232 -7.00 9.41 -34.11
CA THR A 232 -6.88 8.32 -33.12
C THR A 232 -8.12 7.41 -33.05
N ALA A 233 -9.28 7.86 -33.52
CA ALA A 233 -10.48 7.03 -33.59
C ALA A 233 -10.30 5.81 -34.52
N GLU A 234 -9.62 5.99 -35.65
CA GLU A 234 -9.44 4.99 -36.72
C GLU A 234 -7.99 4.52 -36.89
N ALA A 235 -7.08 4.95 -36.01
CA ALA A 235 -5.66 4.69 -36.13
C ALA A 235 -5.30 3.18 -36.11
N PRO A 236 -4.51 2.69 -37.07
CA PRO A 236 -4.07 1.29 -37.10
C PRO A 236 -3.14 0.99 -35.92
N ASP A 237 -3.07 -0.26 -35.46
CA ASP A 237 -2.25 -0.69 -34.29
C ASP A 237 -0.78 -0.25 -34.37
N GLY A 238 -0.22 -0.10 -35.58
CA GLY A 238 1.14 0.40 -35.81
C GLY A 238 1.39 1.86 -35.42
N LEU A 239 0.34 2.69 -35.24
CA LEU A 239 0.45 4.12 -34.92
C LEU A 239 0.38 4.40 -33.42
N SER A 240 1.49 4.52 -32.73
CA SER A 240 1.51 5.09 -31.37
C SER A 240 1.55 6.62 -31.43
N SER A 241 0.81 7.28 -30.53
CA SER A 241 0.67 8.73 -30.54
C SER A 241 0.32 9.31 -29.17
N SER A 242 0.70 10.58 -28.96
CA SER A 242 0.24 11.39 -27.83
C SER A 242 0.06 12.85 -28.27
N VAL A 243 -0.84 13.59 -27.65
CA VAL A 243 -0.90 15.07 -27.77
C VAL A 243 -0.72 15.70 -26.40
N ALA A 244 0.14 16.72 -26.31
CA ALA A 244 0.39 17.46 -25.08
C ALA A 244 0.14 18.96 -25.27
N LEU A 245 -0.59 19.54 -24.32
CA LEU A 245 -0.72 20.97 -24.12
C LEU A 245 0.41 21.41 -23.19
N LEU A 246 1.30 22.27 -23.68
CA LEU A 246 2.57 22.60 -23.03
C LEU A 246 2.63 24.07 -22.63
N ARG A 247 2.98 24.33 -21.36
CA ARG A 247 3.30 25.67 -20.83
C ARG A 247 4.67 25.60 -20.18
N LEU A 248 5.71 25.80 -20.98
CA LEU A 248 7.09 25.62 -20.52
C LEU A 248 7.71 26.99 -20.22
N PRO A 249 8.20 27.23 -18.99
CA PRO A 249 8.96 28.44 -18.69
C PRO A 249 10.27 28.47 -19.50
N ALA A 250 10.83 29.65 -19.71
CA ALA A 250 12.16 29.81 -20.29
C ALA A 250 13.25 29.28 -19.35
N LEU A 251 13.56 27.99 -19.46
CA LEU A 251 14.62 27.30 -18.72
C LEU A 251 15.68 26.73 -19.66
N PRO A 252 16.91 26.50 -19.17
CA PRO A 252 17.93 25.77 -19.93
C PRO A 252 17.38 24.42 -20.45
N GLY A 253 17.58 24.13 -21.73
CA GLY A 253 17.10 22.90 -22.39
C GLY A 253 15.71 23.02 -23.04
N VAL A 254 14.91 24.04 -22.72
CA VAL A 254 13.64 24.30 -23.41
C VAL A 254 13.93 24.94 -24.78
N PRO A 255 13.42 24.39 -25.90
CA PRO A 255 13.59 24.99 -27.22
C PRO A 255 13.05 26.44 -27.27
N PRO A 256 13.74 27.40 -27.92
CA PRO A 256 13.31 28.80 -27.94
C PRO A 256 11.90 29.04 -28.47
N PHE A 257 11.39 28.17 -29.34
CA PHE A 257 10.04 28.28 -29.87
C PHE A 257 8.95 27.84 -28.89
N LEU A 258 9.31 27.20 -27.76
CA LEU A 258 8.43 26.77 -26.67
C LEU A 258 8.56 27.60 -25.40
N ALA A 259 9.71 28.24 -25.20
CA ALA A 259 10.02 29.02 -24.00
C ALA A 259 9.01 30.16 -23.79
N ASP A 260 8.40 30.22 -22.60
CA ASP A 260 7.38 31.19 -22.17
C ASP A 260 6.16 31.26 -23.12
N ARG A 261 5.83 30.14 -23.77
CA ARG A 261 4.70 30.03 -24.69
C ARG A 261 3.78 28.88 -24.30
N PHE A 262 2.51 29.05 -24.64
CA PHE A 262 1.56 27.94 -24.71
C PHE A 262 1.66 27.31 -26.11
N ALA A 263 1.91 26.00 -26.17
CA ALA A 263 2.07 25.26 -27.41
C ALA A 263 1.36 23.91 -27.36
N VAL A 264 1.09 23.33 -28.53
CA VAL A 264 0.60 21.95 -28.67
C VAL A 264 1.65 21.09 -29.35
N HIS A 265 1.96 19.95 -28.75
CA HIS A 265 2.91 18.98 -29.28
C HIS A 265 2.21 17.66 -29.57
N VAL A 266 2.06 17.32 -30.85
CA VAL A 266 1.55 16.02 -31.29
C VAL A 266 2.73 15.13 -31.63
N ARG A 267 2.87 14.01 -30.91
CA ARG A 267 3.95 13.04 -31.06
C ARG A 267 3.44 11.82 -31.79
N ILE A 268 4.24 11.31 -32.72
CA ILE A 268 3.89 10.17 -33.55
C ILE A 268 5.06 9.18 -33.58
N SER A 269 4.72 7.90 -33.52
CA SER A 269 5.58 6.79 -33.88
C SER A 269 4.77 5.78 -34.67
N TYR A 270 5.23 5.44 -35.87
CA TYR A 270 4.54 4.52 -36.76
C TYR A 270 5.45 3.35 -37.16
N LEU A 271 4.97 2.14 -36.87
CA LEU A 271 5.55 0.87 -37.28
C LEU A 271 4.85 0.37 -38.55
N GLY A 272 5.29 0.88 -39.69
CA GLY A 272 4.79 0.48 -41.00
C GLY A 272 5.47 1.26 -42.13
N PRO A 273 4.97 1.15 -43.38
CA PRO A 273 5.53 1.85 -44.51
C PRO A 273 5.45 3.38 -44.37
N ALA A 274 6.54 4.09 -44.69
CA ALA A 274 6.59 5.55 -44.57
C ALA A 274 5.50 6.28 -45.38
N ALA A 275 5.07 5.72 -46.52
CA ALA A 275 4.01 6.30 -47.34
C ALA A 275 2.66 6.33 -46.59
N GLU A 276 2.30 5.26 -45.89
CA GLU A 276 1.09 5.20 -45.05
C GLU A 276 1.19 6.18 -43.88
N ALA A 277 2.38 6.31 -43.28
CA ALA A 277 2.63 7.26 -42.20
C ALA A 277 2.35 8.71 -42.62
N VAL A 278 2.74 9.09 -43.84
CA VAL A 278 2.50 10.43 -44.41
C VAL A 278 1.01 10.70 -44.57
N GLU A 279 0.22 9.71 -45.01
CA GLU A 279 -1.23 9.82 -45.13
C GLU A 279 -1.91 9.96 -43.76
N LEU A 280 -1.50 9.14 -42.78
CA LEU A 280 -2.06 9.16 -41.42
C LEU A 280 -1.91 10.50 -40.71
N VAL A 281 -0.81 11.22 -40.94
CA VAL A 281 -0.56 12.53 -40.30
C VAL A 281 -1.04 13.72 -41.13
N ALA A 282 -1.52 13.51 -42.36
CA ALA A 282 -1.89 14.60 -43.26
C ALA A 282 -2.97 15.50 -42.63
N LEU A 283 -3.96 14.90 -41.95
CA LEU A 283 -5.00 15.65 -41.25
C LEU A 283 -4.44 16.50 -40.10
N LEU A 284 -3.43 16.00 -39.38
CA LEU A 284 -2.78 16.74 -38.29
C LEU A 284 -1.97 17.92 -38.82
N ARG A 285 -1.19 17.72 -39.89
CA ARG A 285 -0.41 18.78 -40.54
C ARG A 285 -1.30 19.89 -41.12
N ALA A 286 -2.49 19.53 -41.61
CA ALA A 286 -3.44 20.48 -42.16
C ALA A 286 -4.31 21.17 -41.10
N ALA A 287 -4.24 20.76 -39.82
CA ALA A 287 -5.09 21.28 -38.77
C ALA A 287 -4.81 22.76 -38.46
N ALA A 288 -3.54 23.18 -38.53
CA ALA A 288 -3.07 24.54 -38.23
C ALA A 288 -1.64 24.78 -38.76
N PRO A 289 -1.16 26.04 -38.79
CA PRO A 289 0.23 26.34 -39.11
C PRO A 289 1.22 25.64 -38.16
N VAL A 290 2.14 24.87 -38.71
CA VAL A 290 3.14 24.12 -37.93
C VAL A 290 4.33 25.03 -37.59
N LEU A 291 4.65 25.15 -36.30
CA LEU A 291 5.84 25.85 -35.81
C LEU A 291 7.13 25.07 -36.07
N ALA A 292 7.08 23.75 -35.88
CA ALA A 292 8.17 22.83 -36.17
C ALA A 292 7.62 21.43 -36.51
N ASP A 293 8.17 20.81 -37.55
CA ASP A 293 7.84 19.46 -38.00
C ASP A 293 9.13 18.62 -37.99
N THR A 294 9.19 17.62 -37.11
CA THR A 294 10.33 16.70 -37.02
C THR A 294 9.97 15.29 -37.47
N LEU A 295 8.79 15.08 -38.07
CA LEU A 295 8.34 13.76 -38.49
C LEU A 295 9.11 13.25 -39.70
N GLY A 296 9.69 12.06 -39.56
CA GLY A 296 10.38 11.39 -40.64
C GLY A 296 10.92 10.02 -40.25
N PRO A 297 11.67 9.36 -41.16
CA PRO A 297 12.42 8.17 -40.81
C PRO A 297 13.50 8.52 -39.77
N MET A 298 13.56 7.76 -38.68
CA MET A 298 14.58 7.92 -37.64
C MET A 298 15.10 6.56 -37.17
N PRO A 299 16.40 6.43 -36.83
CA PRO A 299 16.91 5.26 -36.13
C PRO A 299 16.20 5.09 -34.78
N TYR A 300 15.94 3.85 -34.38
CA TYR A 300 15.31 3.57 -33.08
C TYR A 300 16.10 4.18 -31.90
N ALA A 301 17.43 4.17 -31.99
CA ALA A 301 18.31 4.77 -30.97
C ALA A 301 18.02 6.25 -30.69
N SER A 302 17.36 6.97 -31.60
CA SER A 302 17.00 8.38 -31.44
C SER A 302 15.63 8.61 -30.81
N PHE A 303 14.90 7.57 -30.36
CA PHE A 303 13.51 7.65 -29.86
C PHE A 303 13.26 8.76 -28.83
N ALA A 304 14.24 9.06 -27.97
CA ALA A 304 14.11 10.08 -26.92
C ALA A 304 13.76 11.47 -27.49
N GLN A 305 14.16 11.74 -28.73
CA GLN A 305 13.87 12.99 -29.44
C GLN A 305 12.38 13.20 -29.75
N ILE A 306 11.57 12.14 -29.71
CA ILE A 306 10.12 12.21 -29.96
C ILE A 306 9.42 12.97 -28.83
N HIS A 307 9.83 12.72 -27.58
CA HIS A 307 9.22 13.33 -26.40
C HIS A 307 10.05 14.48 -25.83
N ASN A 308 11.38 14.38 -25.92
CA ASN A 308 12.34 15.29 -25.27
C ASN A 308 12.02 15.46 -23.78
N ASP A 309 11.81 14.34 -23.08
CA ASP A 309 11.60 14.34 -21.64
C ASP A 309 12.80 15.01 -20.92
N PRO A 310 12.56 15.76 -19.84
CA PRO A 310 13.63 16.33 -19.03
C PRO A 310 14.62 15.25 -18.56
N ALA A 311 15.92 15.55 -18.65
CA ALA A 311 16.98 14.63 -18.25
C ALA A 311 17.42 14.83 -16.79
N ASP A 312 17.19 16.02 -16.23
CA ASP A 312 17.61 16.35 -14.88
C ASP A 312 16.51 16.03 -13.85
N PRO A 313 16.86 15.47 -12.68
CA PRO A 313 15.96 15.34 -11.55
C PRO A 313 15.33 16.68 -11.17
N ALA A 314 14.03 16.68 -10.92
CA ALA A 314 13.29 17.86 -10.53
C ALA A 314 12.14 17.48 -9.59
N PRO A 315 11.67 18.40 -8.74
CA PRO A 315 10.41 18.21 -8.04
C PRO A 315 9.26 18.34 -9.03
N PHE A 316 8.41 17.32 -9.10
CA PHE A 316 7.17 17.36 -9.87
C PHE A 316 6.02 16.64 -9.19
N MET A 317 4.82 17.12 -9.49
CA MET A 317 3.55 16.47 -9.19
C MET A 317 2.94 15.94 -10.48
N GLU A 318 2.15 14.89 -10.38
CA GLU A 318 1.41 14.34 -11.51
C GLU A 318 0.04 13.82 -11.10
N HIS A 319 -0.85 13.69 -12.07
CA HIS A 319 -2.18 13.10 -11.91
C HIS A 319 -2.55 12.34 -13.17
N THR A 320 -3.38 11.31 -13.03
CA THR A 320 -3.81 10.51 -14.18
C THR A 320 -5.26 10.07 -14.13
N ALA A 321 -5.85 9.91 -15.30
CA ALA A 321 -7.10 9.17 -15.50
C ALA A 321 -7.04 8.35 -16.79
N MET A 322 -7.67 7.16 -16.74
CA MET A 322 -7.83 6.30 -17.90
C MET A 322 -9.17 6.60 -18.58
N LEU A 323 -9.15 7.07 -19.82
CA LEU A 323 -10.35 7.51 -20.55
C LEU A 323 -10.83 6.43 -21.54
N ARG A 324 -12.15 6.24 -21.62
CA ARG A 324 -12.81 5.30 -22.56
C ARG A 324 -12.97 5.87 -23.97
N SER A 325 -13.02 7.19 -24.11
CA SER A 325 -13.14 7.88 -25.40
C SER A 325 -12.67 9.33 -25.31
N LEU A 326 -12.39 9.91 -26.48
CA LEU A 326 -12.09 11.34 -26.65
C LEU A 326 -13.11 11.90 -27.65
N THR A 327 -14.34 12.17 -27.18
CA THR A 327 -15.39 12.76 -28.02
C THR A 327 -15.16 14.26 -28.21
N ALA A 328 -15.93 14.89 -29.10
CA ALA A 328 -15.85 16.34 -29.30
C ALA A 328 -16.08 17.11 -27.99
N GLU A 329 -17.05 16.67 -27.18
CA GLU A 329 -17.36 17.25 -25.87
C GLU A 329 -16.20 17.04 -24.87
N ALA A 330 -15.53 15.88 -24.90
CA ALA A 330 -14.35 15.65 -24.08
C ALA A 330 -13.20 16.59 -24.45
N VAL A 331 -13.03 16.84 -25.76
CA VAL A 331 -12.05 17.82 -26.26
C VAL A 331 -12.38 19.22 -25.76
N GLU A 332 -13.64 19.65 -25.85
CA GLU A 332 -14.07 20.97 -25.36
C GLU A 332 -13.85 21.13 -23.84
N GLU A 333 -14.11 20.10 -23.04
CA GLU A 333 -13.82 20.14 -21.60
C GLU A 333 -12.32 20.28 -21.30
N ILE A 334 -11.47 19.55 -22.03
CA ILE A 334 -10.01 19.69 -21.92
C ILE A 334 -9.57 21.09 -22.35
N LEU A 335 -10.14 21.65 -23.42
CA LEU A 335 -9.79 23.00 -23.89
C LEU A 335 -10.27 24.09 -22.93
N SER A 336 -11.44 23.92 -22.32
CA SER A 336 -11.96 24.82 -21.29
C SER A 336 -11.03 24.88 -20.08
N ALA A 337 -10.46 23.74 -19.69
CA ALA A 337 -9.53 23.66 -18.58
C ALA A 337 -8.07 23.98 -18.98
N ALA A 338 -7.54 23.53 -20.10
CA ALA A 338 -6.11 23.61 -20.39
C ALA A 338 -5.77 24.38 -21.67
N GLY A 339 -6.77 24.88 -22.38
CA GLY A 339 -6.63 25.60 -23.65
C GLY A 339 -6.16 27.05 -23.51
N PRO A 340 -6.13 27.81 -24.62
CA PRO A 340 -5.41 29.09 -24.69
C PRO A 340 -5.96 30.17 -23.77
N THR A 341 -7.25 30.13 -23.45
CA THR A 341 -7.92 31.09 -22.56
C THR A 341 -7.94 30.68 -21.10
N ALA A 342 -7.45 29.48 -20.78
CA ALA A 342 -7.49 28.94 -19.44
C ALA A 342 -6.32 29.45 -18.59
N ASP A 343 -6.61 29.80 -17.33
CA ASP A 343 -5.60 30.07 -16.31
C ASP A 343 -5.12 28.75 -15.70
N CYS A 344 -4.28 28.05 -16.47
CA CYS A 344 -3.85 26.69 -16.20
C CYS A 344 -2.45 26.71 -15.54
N PRO A 345 -2.33 26.34 -14.25
CA PRO A 345 -1.06 26.41 -13.52
C PRO A 345 -0.15 25.18 -13.76
N VAL A 346 -0.66 24.13 -14.40
CA VAL A 346 0.10 22.91 -14.71
C VAL A 346 0.85 23.08 -16.03
N HIS A 347 1.98 22.38 -16.16
CA HIS A 347 2.91 22.56 -17.28
C HIS A 347 2.59 21.64 -18.45
N PHE A 348 2.00 20.47 -18.16
CA PHE A 348 1.63 19.47 -19.16
C PHE A 348 0.22 18.98 -18.90
N VAL A 349 -0.59 18.94 -19.95
CA VAL A 349 -1.82 18.13 -20.02
C VAL A 349 -1.72 17.27 -21.28
N GLU A 350 -1.50 15.98 -21.09
CA GLU A 350 -1.18 15.03 -22.15
C GLU A 350 -2.22 13.92 -22.27
N LEU A 351 -2.60 13.58 -23.50
CA LEU A 351 -3.39 12.41 -23.84
C LEU A 351 -2.50 11.41 -24.60
N ARG A 352 -2.19 10.28 -23.97
CA ARG A 352 -1.52 9.14 -24.64
C ARG A 352 -2.55 8.22 -25.25
N HIS A 353 -2.44 7.94 -26.55
CA HIS A 353 -3.32 7.02 -27.26
C HIS A 353 -3.00 5.58 -26.88
N LEU A 354 -4.01 4.85 -26.40
CA LEU A 354 -3.94 3.44 -26.03
C LEU A 354 -4.67 2.57 -27.09
N GLY A 355 -5.15 1.38 -26.70
CA GLY A 355 -5.77 0.43 -27.61
C GLY A 355 -4.76 -0.43 -28.39
N GLY A 356 -5.21 -1.02 -29.50
CA GLY A 356 -4.43 -1.99 -30.25
C GLY A 356 -4.01 -3.17 -29.37
N ALA A 357 -2.73 -3.54 -29.42
CA ALA A 357 -2.17 -4.59 -28.59
C ALA A 357 -2.26 -4.31 -27.07
N LEU A 358 -2.26 -3.04 -26.62
CA LEU A 358 -2.41 -2.69 -25.20
C LEU A 358 -3.77 -3.10 -24.63
N ALA A 359 -4.80 -3.25 -25.49
CA ALA A 359 -6.14 -3.65 -25.09
C ALA A 359 -6.36 -5.17 -25.10
N ARG A 360 -5.38 -5.95 -25.57
CA ARG A 360 -5.49 -7.41 -25.62
C ARG A 360 -5.25 -7.98 -24.21
N ALA A 361 -6.05 -8.97 -23.85
CA ALA A 361 -5.85 -9.69 -22.59
C ALA A 361 -4.47 -10.40 -22.59
N ALA A 362 -3.81 -10.38 -21.44
CA ALA A 362 -2.58 -11.10 -21.19
C ALA A 362 -2.64 -11.68 -19.77
N ASP A 363 -1.92 -12.77 -19.54
CA ASP A 363 -1.88 -13.42 -18.21
C ASP A 363 -0.91 -12.68 -17.29
N ASN A 364 -1.28 -11.47 -16.85
CA ASN A 364 -0.56 -10.66 -15.87
C ASN A 364 -1.50 -9.70 -15.13
N ALA A 365 -0.98 -8.93 -14.18
CA ALA A 365 -1.78 -8.08 -13.29
C ALA A 365 -2.02 -6.65 -13.81
N VAL A 366 -1.67 -6.35 -15.07
CA VAL A 366 -1.88 -5.01 -15.66
C VAL A 366 -3.37 -4.80 -15.94
N GLY A 367 -4.00 -3.92 -15.16
CA GLY A 367 -5.42 -3.57 -15.26
C GLY A 367 -5.77 -2.55 -16.36
N HIS A 368 -7.07 -2.27 -16.50
CA HIS A 368 -7.65 -1.19 -17.33
C HIS A 368 -7.23 -1.19 -18.81
N ARG A 369 -7.00 -2.38 -19.38
CA ARG A 369 -6.63 -2.57 -20.79
C ARG A 369 -7.69 -2.05 -21.77
N ASN A 370 -8.94 -1.93 -21.34
CA ASN A 370 -10.06 -1.41 -22.14
C ASN A 370 -10.03 0.12 -22.36
N ALA A 371 -9.13 0.86 -21.69
CA ALA A 371 -8.98 2.30 -21.88
C ALA A 371 -8.46 2.64 -23.29
N ARG A 372 -8.92 3.78 -23.83
CA ARG A 372 -8.50 4.31 -25.13
C ARG A 372 -7.47 5.43 -25.02
N PHE A 373 -7.43 6.13 -23.89
CA PHE A 373 -6.42 7.15 -23.62
C PHE A 373 -5.98 7.12 -22.15
N ALA A 374 -4.73 7.48 -21.89
CA ALA A 374 -4.29 7.91 -20.57
C ALA A 374 -4.14 9.43 -20.58
N LEU A 375 -4.93 10.11 -19.76
CA LEU A 375 -4.75 11.52 -19.43
C LEU A 375 -3.67 11.62 -18.36
N TRP A 376 -2.66 12.46 -18.60
CA TRP A 376 -1.57 12.71 -17.67
C TRP A 376 -1.38 14.21 -17.51
N ILE A 377 -1.43 14.67 -16.27
CA ILE A 377 -1.31 16.08 -15.91
C ILE A 377 -0.05 16.22 -15.07
N VAL A 378 0.85 17.14 -15.42
CA VAL A 378 2.13 17.32 -14.72
C VAL A 378 2.39 18.78 -14.39
N GLY A 379 2.80 19.02 -13.15
CA GLY A 379 3.30 20.30 -12.68
C GLY A 379 4.74 20.14 -12.18
N VAL A 380 5.64 20.99 -12.66
CA VAL A 380 7.04 21.04 -12.22
C VAL A 380 7.23 22.32 -11.42
N GLY A 381 7.95 22.24 -10.30
CA GLY A 381 8.19 23.42 -9.47
C GLY A 381 8.45 23.09 -8.01
N ALA A 382 8.64 24.12 -7.20
CA ALA A 382 8.85 23.96 -5.77
C ALA A 382 7.60 23.35 -5.08
N PRO A 383 7.77 22.55 -4.00
CA PRO A 383 6.66 21.85 -3.36
C PRO A 383 5.50 22.73 -2.87
N ASP A 384 5.74 24.00 -2.56
CA ASP A 384 4.72 24.97 -2.17
C ASP A 384 3.72 25.28 -3.30
N ALA A 385 4.18 25.28 -4.55
CA ALA A 385 3.33 25.47 -5.72
C ALA A 385 2.40 24.27 -6.02
N PHE A 386 2.73 23.07 -5.52
CA PHE A 386 1.95 21.87 -5.81
C PHE A 386 0.55 21.88 -5.21
N THR A 387 0.29 22.67 -4.16
CA THR A 387 -1.06 22.75 -3.58
C THR A 387 -2.08 23.24 -4.61
N ALA A 388 -1.76 24.33 -5.32
CA ALA A 388 -2.65 24.88 -6.34
C ALA A 388 -2.72 23.98 -7.59
N MET A 389 -1.58 23.42 -8.01
CA MET A 389 -1.52 22.51 -9.16
C MET A 389 -2.31 21.21 -8.91
N ASN A 390 -2.25 20.65 -7.69
CA ASN A 390 -2.99 19.45 -7.30
C ASN A 390 -4.49 19.70 -7.34
N ALA A 391 -4.96 20.77 -6.69
CA ALA A 391 -6.37 21.15 -6.70
C ALA A 391 -6.90 21.35 -8.13
N TYR A 392 -6.08 21.94 -9.00
CA TYR A 392 -6.41 22.14 -10.41
C TYR A 392 -6.50 20.82 -11.19
N ALA A 393 -5.54 19.93 -10.98
CA ALA A 393 -5.53 18.62 -11.60
C ALA A 393 -6.74 17.78 -11.16
N ASP A 394 -7.07 17.80 -9.87
CA ASP A 394 -8.27 17.14 -9.32
C ASP A 394 -9.56 17.66 -9.96
N GLU A 395 -9.67 18.98 -10.14
CA GLU A 395 -10.82 19.59 -10.83
C GLU A 395 -10.92 19.13 -12.28
N LEU A 396 -9.80 19.11 -13.01
CA LEU A 396 -9.77 18.60 -14.39
C LEU A 396 -10.17 17.12 -14.43
N LEU A 397 -9.63 16.28 -13.56
CA LEU A 397 -10.01 14.87 -13.47
C LEU A 397 -11.50 14.70 -13.14
N GLN A 398 -12.05 15.53 -12.26
CA GLN A 398 -13.48 15.56 -11.93
C GLN A 398 -14.34 15.89 -13.15
N ARG A 399 -13.96 16.90 -13.95
CA ARG A 399 -14.65 17.28 -15.19
C ARG A 399 -14.58 16.16 -16.24
N MET A 400 -13.48 15.42 -16.28
CA MET A 400 -13.27 14.31 -17.21
C MET A 400 -13.95 12.99 -16.81
N ARG A 401 -14.56 12.90 -15.62
CA ARG A 401 -15.27 11.68 -15.16
C ARG A 401 -16.27 11.08 -16.14
N PRO A 402 -17.08 11.83 -16.91
CA PRO A 402 -18.02 11.25 -17.88
C PRO A 402 -17.35 10.38 -18.97
N TRP A 403 -16.08 10.65 -19.28
CA TRP A 403 -15.27 9.88 -20.25
C TRP A 403 -14.20 9.02 -19.58
N SER A 404 -14.16 8.98 -18.25
CA SER A 404 -13.25 8.10 -17.51
C SER A 404 -13.79 6.67 -17.48
N THR A 405 -12.87 5.71 -17.44
CA THR A 405 -13.17 4.31 -17.08
C THR A 405 -13.34 4.13 -15.57
N GLY A 406 -12.94 5.13 -14.77
CA GLY A 406 -12.76 5.00 -13.32
C GLY A 406 -11.44 4.33 -12.93
N GLY A 407 -10.69 3.80 -13.90
CA GLY A 407 -9.41 3.16 -13.71
C GLY A 407 -8.23 4.11 -13.63
N ARG A 408 -7.11 3.59 -13.11
CA ARG A 408 -5.84 4.29 -12.98
C ARG A 408 -4.71 3.48 -13.63
N TYR A 409 -3.73 4.17 -14.22
CA TYR A 409 -2.49 3.53 -14.66
C TYR A 409 -1.43 3.63 -13.57
N LEU A 410 -1.00 2.47 -13.05
CA LEU A 410 -0.15 2.37 -11.86
C LEU A 410 1.17 3.16 -11.94
N ASN A 411 1.79 3.29 -13.12
CA ASN A 411 3.04 4.04 -13.27
C ASN A 411 2.86 5.56 -13.42
N PHE A 412 1.63 6.08 -13.41
CA PHE A 412 1.34 7.53 -13.37
C PHE A 412 0.53 7.92 -12.13
N MET A 413 0.45 7.04 -11.13
CA MET A 413 -0.20 7.34 -9.86
C MET A 413 0.79 8.03 -8.94
N ALA A 414 0.45 9.24 -8.50
CA ALA A 414 1.33 10.10 -7.72
C ALA A 414 1.30 9.79 -6.21
N ALA A 415 1.99 10.63 -5.42
CA ALA A 415 2.02 10.56 -3.96
C ALA A 415 0.62 10.67 -3.31
N GLN A 416 -0.28 11.46 -3.90
CA GLN A 416 -1.67 11.55 -3.46
C GLN A 416 -2.52 10.31 -3.79
N ASP A 417 -2.09 9.47 -4.73
CA ASP A 417 -2.83 8.30 -5.21
C ASP A 417 -2.36 6.99 -4.54
N THR A 418 -1.76 7.07 -3.36
CA THR A 418 -1.22 5.89 -2.65
C THR A 418 -2.20 5.29 -1.63
N GLY A 419 -3.40 5.84 -1.52
CA GLY A 419 -4.46 5.31 -0.67
C GLY A 419 -4.91 3.91 -1.11
N VAL A 420 -5.37 3.07 -0.17
CA VAL A 420 -5.78 1.69 -0.48
C VAL A 420 -6.86 1.63 -1.57
N ASN A 421 -7.80 2.58 -1.58
CA ASN A 421 -8.84 2.64 -2.60
C ASN A 421 -8.31 3.11 -3.96
N ASP A 422 -7.32 4.00 -3.97
CA ASP A 422 -6.68 4.46 -5.21
C ASP A 422 -5.87 3.33 -5.84
N VAL A 423 -5.09 2.60 -5.04
CA VAL A 423 -4.33 1.42 -5.49
C VAL A 423 -5.28 0.33 -5.98
N ARG A 424 -6.37 0.05 -5.25
CA ARG A 424 -7.41 -0.90 -5.69
C ARG A 424 -8.01 -0.50 -7.04
N ALA A 425 -8.24 0.79 -7.28
CA ALA A 425 -8.78 1.31 -8.53
C ALA A 425 -7.83 1.15 -9.73
N ALA A 426 -6.56 0.75 -9.54
CA ALA A 426 -5.65 0.40 -10.63
C ALA A 426 -5.87 -1.02 -11.21
N TYR A 427 -6.70 -1.84 -10.56
CA TYR A 427 -6.90 -3.25 -10.90
C TYR A 427 -8.38 -3.57 -11.06
N ASP A 428 -8.67 -4.64 -11.79
CA ASP A 428 -9.97 -5.29 -11.71
C ASP A 428 -10.13 -5.97 -10.34
N GLU A 429 -11.35 -6.07 -9.82
CA GLU A 429 -11.60 -6.54 -8.46
C GLU A 429 -11.10 -7.97 -8.20
N ALA A 430 -11.23 -8.85 -9.20
CA ALA A 430 -10.74 -10.22 -9.12
C ALA A 430 -9.21 -10.27 -9.06
N ASP A 431 -8.53 -9.43 -9.86
CA ASP A 431 -7.08 -9.34 -9.89
C ASP A 431 -6.54 -8.74 -8.60
N TYR A 432 -7.18 -7.69 -8.06
CA TYR A 432 -6.82 -7.13 -6.76
C TYR A 432 -6.92 -8.17 -5.65
N SER A 433 -8.01 -8.94 -5.62
CA SER A 433 -8.20 -10.03 -4.65
C SER A 433 -7.13 -11.12 -4.79
N ARG A 434 -6.78 -11.50 -6.03
CA ARG A 434 -5.68 -12.44 -6.32
C ARG A 434 -4.34 -11.89 -5.85
N LEU A 435 -4.03 -10.62 -6.12
CA LEU A 435 -2.80 -9.95 -5.67
C LEU A 435 -2.70 -9.97 -4.14
N ARG A 436 -3.78 -9.69 -3.41
CA ARG A 436 -3.80 -9.75 -1.93
C ARG A 436 -3.55 -11.15 -1.38
N SER A 437 -4.12 -12.17 -2.03
CA SER A 437 -3.89 -13.57 -1.66
C SER A 437 -2.43 -13.98 -1.88
N ILE A 438 -1.84 -13.59 -3.02
CA ILE A 438 -0.42 -13.82 -3.32
C ILE A 438 0.48 -13.05 -2.36
N LYS A 439 0.15 -11.78 -2.06
CA LYS A 439 0.86 -10.95 -1.08
C LYS A 439 0.88 -11.65 0.28
N ARG A 440 -0.24 -12.20 0.74
CA ARG A 440 -0.31 -12.97 1.99
C ARG A 440 0.61 -14.19 1.99
N ARG A 441 0.80 -14.85 0.84
CA ARG A 441 1.69 -16.02 0.73
C ARG A 441 3.17 -15.63 0.79
N PHE A 442 3.58 -14.57 0.10
CA PHE A 442 5.00 -14.21 -0.07
C PHE A 442 5.49 -13.07 0.83
N ASP A 443 4.58 -12.26 1.38
CA ASP A 443 4.85 -11.12 2.27
C ASP A 443 3.69 -10.90 3.28
N PRO A 444 3.43 -11.87 4.18
CA PRO A 444 2.31 -11.80 5.14
C PRO A 444 2.42 -10.64 6.13
N ASP A 445 3.64 -10.18 6.44
CA ASP A 445 3.89 -9.08 7.38
C ASP A 445 3.93 -7.70 6.69
N ASN A 446 3.66 -7.67 5.39
CA ASN A 446 3.68 -6.47 4.56
C ASN A 446 5.01 -5.70 4.67
N LEU A 447 6.13 -6.41 4.56
CA LEU A 447 7.48 -5.88 4.61
C LEU A 447 7.73 -4.87 3.47
N PHE A 448 7.27 -5.18 2.26
CA PHE A 448 7.41 -4.32 1.08
C PHE A 448 6.19 -3.41 0.90
N ARG A 449 6.20 -2.26 1.57
CA ARG A 449 5.03 -1.35 1.62
C ARG A 449 5.28 0.10 1.21
N PHE A 450 6.50 0.46 0.80
CA PHE A 450 6.82 1.78 0.24
C PHE A 450 6.69 1.78 -1.28
N ASN A 451 5.46 1.60 -1.72
CA ASN A 451 5.03 1.53 -3.12
C ASN A 451 3.52 1.78 -3.16
N HIS A 452 2.89 1.65 -4.34
CA HIS A 452 1.43 1.52 -4.44
C HIS A 452 1.00 0.19 -3.79
N ASN A 453 0.82 0.24 -2.46
CA ASN A 453 0.82 -0.93 -1.60
C ASN A 453 -0.47 -1.73 -1.69
N ILE A 454 -0.29 -3.03 -1.85
CA ILE A 454 -1.35 -4.04 -1.81
C ILE A 454 -1.21 -4.73 -0.44
N PRO A 455 -2.09 -4.45 0.53
CA PRO A 455 -2.02 -5.11 1.83
C PRO A 455 -2.34 -6.61 1.67
N PRO A 456 -1.68 -7.49 2.44
CA PRO A 456 -2.02 -8.90 2.43
C PRO A 456 -3.50 -9.08 2.76
N GLU A 457 -4.09 -10.15 2.24
CA GLU A 457 -5.44 -10.54 2.63
C GLU A 457 -5.49 -10.74 4.15
N GLU A 458 -6.44 -10.06 4.82
CA GLU A 458 -6.63 -10.22 6.26
C GLU A 458 -7.12 -11.64 6.54
N ARG A 459 -6.63 -12.22 7.63
CA ARG A 459 -7.20 -13.46 8.15
C ARG A 459 -8.37 -13.05 9.04
N PRO A 460 -9.64 -13.19 8.61
CA PRO A 460 -10.74 -12.98 9.54
C PRO A 460 -10.52 -13.89 10.77
N MET A 461 -10.71 -13.33 11.96
CA MET A 461 -10.76 -14.13 13.17
C MET A 461 -11.89 -15.15 12.99
N SER A 462 -11.62 -16.44 13.19
CA SER A 462 -12.69 -17.44 13.06
C SER A 462 -13.79 -17.14 14.07
N ASP A 463 -15.05 -17.31 13.67
CA ASP A 463 -16.22 -17.06 14.53
C ASP A 463 -16.08 -17.73 15.90
N ASP A 464 -15.54 -18.97 15.94
CA ASP A 464 -15.27 -19.70 17.18
C ASP A 464 -14.32 -18.97 18.14
N LYS A 465 -13.27 -18.30 17.62
CA LYS A 465 -12.30 -17.57 18.43
C LYS A 465 -12.86 -16.24 18.92
N LEU A 466 -13.64 -15.57 18.08
CA LEU A 466 -14.34 -14.35 18.46
C LEU A 466 -15.37 -14.67 19.55
N GLN A 467 -16.15 -15.75 19.38
CA GLN A 467 -17.12 -16.20 20.36
C GLN A 467 -16.47 -16.57 21.69
N LEU A 468 -15.33 -17.29 21.68
CA LEU A 468 -14.59 -17.60 22.90
C LEU A 468 -14.12 -16.34 23.65
N LEU A 469 -13.67 -15.29 22.94
CA LEU A 469 -13.29 -14.01 23.56
C LEU A 469 -14.50 -13.28 24.16
N ILE A 470 -15.63 -13.28 23.46
CA ILE A 470 -16.90 -12.73 23.96
C ILE A 470 -17.30 -13.46 25.24
N ASP A 471 -17.19 -14.79 25.27
CA ASP A 471 -17.54 -15.62 26.41
C ASP A 471 -16.65 -15.33 27.61
N HIS A 472 -15.33 -15.27 27.41
CA HIS A 472 -14.40 -14.92 28.48
C HIS A 472 -14.67 -13.54 29.07
N ALA A 473 -15.02 -12.55 28.24
CA ALA A 473 -15.38 -11.22 28.69
C ALA A 473 -16.69 -11.22 29.50
N ALA A 474 -17.72 -11.92 29.03
CA ALA A 474 -19.01 -12.01 29.70
C ALA A 474 -18.98 -12.83 31.00
N ILE A 475 -18.11 -13.85 31.08
CA ILE A 475 -17.83 -14.60 32.30
C ILE A 475 -17.15 -13.72 33.35
N ALA A 476 -16.14 -12.93 32.94
CA ALA A 476 -15.49 -11.98 33.83
C ALA A 476 -16.47 -10.92 34.34
N ASP A 477 -17.34 -10.42 33.45
CA ASP A 477 -18.42 -9.51 33.80
C ASP A 477 -19.39 -10.12 34.83
N ALA A 478 -19.74 -11.40 34.72
CA ALA A 478 -20.58 -12.07 35.73
C ALA A 478 -19.94 -12.05 37.13
N LEU A 479 -18.64 -12.31 37.23
CA LEU A 479 -17.90 -12.22 38.49
C LEU A 479 -17.83 -10.78 39.02
N HIS A 480 -17.63 -9.80 38.14
CA HIS A 480 -17.61 -8.39 38.53
C HIS A 480 -18.98 -7.90 38.98
N ARG A 481 -20.07 -8.30 38.33
CA ARG A 481 -21.45 -7.99 38.77
C ARG A 481 -21.75 -8.62 40.12
N TYR A 482 -21.26 -9.84 40.37
CA TYR A 482 -21.39 -10.48 41.67
C TYR A 482 -20.72 -9.64 42.77
N THR A 483 -19.45 -9.26 42.59
CA THR A 483 -18.72 -8.51 43.62
C THR A 483 -19.17 -7.05 43.73
N ALA A 484 -19.46 -6.38 42.62
CA ALA A 484 -19.96 -5.00 42.62
C ALA A 484 -21.36 -4.91 43.25
N GLY A 485 -22.21 -5.93 43.05
CA GLY A 485 -23.50 -6.02 43.74
C GLY A 485 -23.35 -6.09 45.26
N LEU A 486 -22.33 -6.81 45.77
CA LEU A 486 -21.99 -6.81 47.19
C LEU A 486 -21.45 -5.46 47.66
N ASP A 487 -20.50 -4.89 46.91
CA ASP A 487 -19.82 -3.62 47.25
C ASP A 487 -20.79 -2.43 47.34
N HIS A 488 -21.82 -2.43 46.51
CA HIS A 488 -22.80 -1.35 46.44
C HIS A 488 -24.10 -1.65 47.20
N GLY A 489 -24.23 -2.84 47.80
CA GLY A 489 -25.50 -3.28 48.39
C GLY A 489 -26.63 -3.35 47.35
N ASP A 490 -26.31 -3.58 46.08
CA ASP A 490 -27.25 -3.59 44.95
C ASP A 490 -27.75 -5.02 44.70
N ALA A 491 -28.98 -5.28 45.17
CA ALA A 491 -29.63 -6.56 45.04
C ALA A 491 -29.93 -6.95 43.59
N GLU A 492 -30.25 -5.98 42.72
CA GLU A 492 -30.54 -6.24 41.31
C GLU A 492 -29.26 -6.61 40.55
N LEU A 493 -28.18 -5.89 40.81
CA LEU A 493 -26.87 -6.17 40.21
C LEU A 493 -26.32 -7.53 40.66
N LEU A 494 -26.42 -7.85 41.96
CA LEU A 494 -26.04 -9.17 42.46
C LEU A 494 -26.90 -10.28 41.85
N ALA A 495 -28.22 -10.13 41.83
CA ALA A 495 -29.14 -11.11 41.23
C ALA A 495 -28.83 -11.34 39.74
N SER A 496 -28.45 -10.28 39.01
CA SER A 496 -28.13 -10.39 37.59
C SER A 496 -26.97 -11.37 37.33
N SER A 497 -26.04 -11.53 38.28
CA SER A 497 -24.85 -12.38 38.14
C SER A 497 -25.12 -13.87 38.34
N LEU A 498 -26.30 -14.23 38.87
CA LEU A 498 -26.65 -15.58 39.34
C LEU A 498 -27.76 -16.20 38.47
N THR A 499 -27.68 -17.51 38.20
CA THR A 499 -28.83 -18.25 37.66
C THR A 499 -29.94 -18.34 38.70
N GLU A 500 -31.19 -18.63 38.30
CA GLU A 500 -32.30 -18.72 39.27
C GLU A 500 -32.06 -19.79 40.35
N ASP A 501 -31.46 -20.91 39.97
CA ASP A 501 -31.12 -22.05 40.81
C ASP A 501 -29.73 -21.96 41.47
N ALA A 502 -29.07 -20.79 41.39
CA ALA A 502 -27.70 -20.63 41.82
C ALA A 502 -27.45 -21.03 43.29
N MET A 503 -26.31 -21.66 43.51
CA MET A 503 -25.80 -22.00 44.84
C MET A 503 -24.51 -21.23 45.14
N VAL A 504 -24.47 -20.54 46.28
CA VAL A 504 -23.25 -19.91 46.80
C VAL A 504 -22.88 -20.56 48.13
N ASP A 505 -21.71 -21.18 48.17
CA ASP A 505 -21.18 -21.88 49.34
C ASP A 505 -19.98 -21.11 49.90
N LEU A 506 -20.19 -20.43 51.02
CA LEU A 506 -19.14 -19.73 51.78
C LEU A 506 -18.65 -20.57 52.97
N THR A 507 -19.23 -21.75 53.23
CA THR A 507 -18.90 -22.57 54.40
C THR A 507 -17.39 -22.86 54.53
N PRO A 508 -16.62 -23.13 53.45
CA PRO A 508 -15.17 -23.31 53.55
C PRO A 508 -14.43 -22.07 54.07
N ALA A 509 -14.84 -20.88 53.64
CA ALA A 509 -14.27 -19.62 54.11
C ALA A 509 -14.71 -19.27 55.54
N THR A 510 -16.01 -19.35 55.84
CA THR A 510 -16.56 -18.91 57.14
C THR A 510 -16.14 -19.84 58.28
N SER A 511 -16.00 -21.15 58.03
CA SER A 511 -15.54 -22.11 59.04
C SER A 511 -14.12 -21.79 59.54
N LYS A 512 -13.27 -21.19 58.70
CA LYS A 512 -11.89 -20.82 59.05
C LYS A 512 -11.81 -19.63 60.02
N ILE A 513 -12.88 -18.83 60.11
CA ILE A 513 -13.02 -17.68 61.02
C ILE A 513 -14.10 -17.94 62.09
N GLY A 514 -14.42 -19.21 62.35
CA GLY A 514 -15.34 -19.61 63.43
C GLY A 514 -16.81 -19.26 63.19
N LEU A 515 -17.21 -18.94 61.96
CA LEU A 515 -18.58 -18.62 61.58
C LEU A 515 -19.29 -19.80 60.91
N ASP A 516 -20.39 -20.23 61.51
CA ASP A 516 -21.28 -21.24 60.91
C ASP A 516 -22.26 -20.55 59.95
N PHE A 517 -21.95 -20.62 58.65
CA PHE A 517 -22.74 -20.01 57.60
C PHE A 517 -23.09 -21.06 56.55
N PRO A 518 -24.39 -21.42 56.37
CA PRO A 518 -24.79 -22.49 55.48
C PRO A 518 -24.68 -22.07 54.01
N ALA A 519 -24.48 -23.05 53.11
CA ALA A 519 -24.58 -22.84 51.67
C ALA A 519 -25.97 -22.29 51.29
N LEU A 520 -25.97 -21.20 50.52
CA LEU A 520 -27.17 -20.45 50.15
C LEU A 520 -27.67 -20.88 48.77
N LYS A 521 -28.98 -21.15 48.68
CA LYS A 521 -29.71 -21.45 47.44
C LYS A 521 -31.21 -21.33 47.69
N PRO A 522 -32.04 -20.95 46.70
CA PRO A 522 -31.71 -20.48 45.34
C PRO A 522 -31.25 -19.00 45.35
N ARG A 523 -31.09 -18.38 44.16
CA ARG A 523 -30.64 -16.98 43.98
C ARG A 523 -31.25 -15.97 44.96
N ASP A 524 -32.58 -16.00 45.13
CA ASP A 524 -33.26 -15.00 45.96
C ASP A 524 -32.87 -15.14 47.44
N THR A 525 -32.56 -16.35 47.90
CA THR A 525 -31.98 -16.61 49.23
C THR A 525 -30.53 -16.13 49.31
N VAL A 526 -29.75 -16.31 48.24
CA VAL A 526 -28.37 -15.79 48.17
C VAL A 526 -28.37 -14.28 48.33
N VAL A 527 -29.14 -13.57 47.50
CA VAL A 527 -29.24 -12.11 47.51
C VAL A 527 -29.81 -11.61 48.84
N GLY A 528 -30.89 -12.23 49.32
CA GLY A 528 -31.55 -11.87 50.57
C GLY A 528 -30.71 -12.10 51.83
N ALA A 529 -29.69 -12.95 51.77
CA ALA A 529 -28.75 -13.19 52.87
C ALA A 529 -27.48 -12.34 52.75
N LEU A 530 -26.87 -12.26 51.57
CA LEU A 530 -25.58 -11.58 51.40
C LEU A 530 -25.70 -10.04 51.41
N ILE A 531 -26.75 -9.47 50.83
CA ILE A 531 -26.92 -8.01 50.80
C ILE A 531 -27.08 -7.44 52.22
N PRO A 532 -27.91 -7.99 53.12
CA PRO A 532 -27.98 -7.50 54.49
C PRO A 532 -26.72 -7.79 55.33
N ALA A 533 -25.97 -8.85 55.00
CA ALA A 533 -24.77 -9.24 55.74
C ALA A 533 -23.57 -8.34 55.41
N VAL A 534 -23.37 -8.01 54.14
CA VAL A 534 -22.20 -7.26 53.66
C VAL A 534 -22.54 -5.81 53.34
N GLY A 535 -23.75 -5.52 52.85
CA GLY A 535 -24.15 -4.19 52.37
C GLY A 535 -24.06 -3.04 53.39
N PRO A 536 -24.24 -3.24 54.71
CA PRO A 536 -23.98 -2.19 55.68
C PRO A 536 -22.49 -1.82 55.84
N LEU A 537 -21.57 -2.72 55.47
CA LEU A 537 -20.13 -2.52 55.60
C LEU A 537 -19.61 -1.63 54.47
N ASP A 538 -18.59 -0.81 54.75
CA ASP A 538 -17.83 -0.17 53.67
C ASP A 538 -16.91 -1.26 53.07
N THR A 539 -17.32 -1.86 51.96
CA THR A 539 -16.62 -3.01 51.35
C THR A 539 -16.13 -2.73 49.93
N SER A 540 -15.04 -3.40 49.57
CA SER A 540 -14.52 -3.41 48.20
C SER A 540 -13.97 -4.78 47.85
N HIS A 541 -14.23 -5.21 46.62
CA HIS A 541 -13.73 -6.47 46.08
C HIS A 541 -12.93 -6.25 44.79
N VAL A 542 -11.82 -6.98 44.64
CA VAL A 542 -10.99 -7.01 43.43
C VAL A 542 -10.87 -8.45 42.94
N ILE A 543 -11.38 -8.71 41.74
CA ILE A 543 -11.21 -9.99 41.05
C ILE A 543 -9.92 -9.97 40.23
N SER A 544 -9.13 -11.03 40.31
CA SER A 544 -7.91 -11.20 39.53
C SER A 544 -7.69 -12.65 39.09
N ASN A 545 -6.78 -12.83 38.13
CA ASN A 545 -6.32 -14.14 37.64
C ASN A 545 -7.46 -15.07 37.18
N ILE A 546 -8.47 -14.52 36.50
CA ILE A 546 -9.61 -15.28 35.98
C ILE A 546 -9.10 -16.33 34.99
N ARG A 547 -9.34 -17.61 35.30
CA ARG A 547 -9.08 -18.76 34.44
C ARG A 547 -10.40 -19.46 34.14
N ALA A 548 -10.96 -19.16 32.97
CA ALA A 548 -12.18 -19.77 32.47
C ALA A 548 -11.88 -20.90 31.49
N THR A 549 -12.64 -21.99 31.59
CA THR A 549 -12.72 -23.05 30.58
C THR A 549 -14.18 -23.13 30.13
N VAL A 550 -14.43 -22.91 28.85
CA VAL A 550 -15.77 -22.88 28.25
C VAL A 550 -16.01 -24.18 27.48
N ASP A 551 -17.16 -24.81 27.74
CA ASP A 551 -17.66 -25.98 27.01
C ASP A 551 -19.14 -25.75 26.63
N GLY A 552 -19.35 -25.33 25.39
CA GLY A 552 -20.66 -24.95 24.85
C GLY A 552 -21.32 -23.79 25.64
N ASP A 553 -22.39 -24.12 26.36
CA ASP A 553 -23.18 -23.18 27.18
C ASP A 553 -22.84 -23.26 28.67
N THR A 554 -21.77 -23.97 29.02
CA THR A 554 -21.26 -24.08 30.39
C THR A 554 -19.82 -23.62 30.48
N ALA A 555 -19.43 -23.10 31.63
CA ALA A 555 -18.05 -22.70 31.88
C ALA A 555 -17.66 -22.98 33.33
N HIS A 556 -16.42 -23.39 33.53
CA HIS A 556 -15.80 -23.51 34.83
C HIS A 556 -14.75 -22.42 35.00
N VAL A 557 -14.75 -21.75 36.14
CA VAL A 557 -13.87 -20.61 36.43
C VAL A 557 -13.19 -20.77 37.76
N TYR A 558 -11.89 -20.52 37.74
CA TYR A 558 -11.09 -20.33 38.93
C TYR A 558 -10.51 -18.91 38.93
N CYS A 559 -10.71 -18.17 40.01
CA CYS A 559 -10.11 -16.84 40.17
C CYS A 559 -9.79 -16.52 41.64
N TYR A 560 -9.10 -15.39 41.85
CA TYR A 560 -8.88 -14.83 43.18
C TYR A 560 -9.74 -13.58 43.37
N ALA A 561 -10.34 -13.45 44.54
CA ALA A 561 -11.09 -12.28 44.96
C ALA A 561 -10.48 -11.72 46.25
N MET A 562 -9.87 -10.54 46.18
CA MET A 562 -9.46 -9.83 47.39
C MET A 562 -10.67 -9.04 47.88
N ALA A 563 -11.10 -9.26 49.11
CA ALA A 563 -12.20 -8.54 49.73
C ALA A 563 -11.68 -7.76 50.93
N GLN A 564 -12.03 -6.49 51.01
CA GLN A 564 -11.74 -5.63 52.14
C GLN A 564 -13.05 -5.10 52.70
N HIS A 565 -13.22 -5.20 54.02
CA HIS A 565 -14.41 -4.76 54.72
C HIS A 565 -14.02 -3.86 55.89
N TYR A 566 -14.77 -2.77 56.07
CA TYR A 566 -14.71 -1.90 57.25
C TYR A 566 -16.10 -1.80 57.88
N LEU A 567 -16.15 -1.42 59.16
CA LEU A 567 -17.40 -1.01 59.78
C LEU A 567 -18.01 0.20 59.03
N PRO A 568 -19.34 0.36 59.07
CA PRO A 568 -20.02 1.44 58.35
C PRO A 568 -19.42 2.81 58.69
N GLN A 569 -19.06 3.62 57.68
CA GLN A 569 -18.50 4.97 57.81
C GLN A 569 -17.08 5.05 58.40
N GLU A 570 -16.42 3.91 58.64
CA GLU A 570 -15.05 3.84 59.14
C GLU A 570 -13.99 3.77 58.04
N GLY A 571 -14.34 3.63 56.75
CA GLY A 571 -13.38 3.56 55.64
C GLY A 571 -12.32 4.68 55.58
N PRO A 572 -11.32 4.57 54.68
CA PRO A 572 -9.89 4.50 55.00
C PRO A 572 -9.39 5.64 55.90
N LYS A 573 -9.73 5.61 57.20
CA LYS A 573 -9.18 6.52 58.22
C LYS A 573 -8.05 5.77 58.95
N PRO A 574 -6.77 6.15 58.77
CA PRO A 574 -5.62 5.38 59.25
C PRO A 574 -5.55 5.23 60.77
N ASP A 575 -6.23 6.10 61.52
CA ASP A 575 -6.13 6.22 62.97
C ASP A 575 -7.27 5.51 63.73
N ARG A 576 -8.27 4.95 63.03
CA ARG A 576 -9.49 4.40 63.65
C ARG A 576 -10.07 3.12 63.04
N THR A 577 -9.41 2.49 62.07
CA THR A 577 -10.03 1.44 61.26
C THR A 577 -9.83 0.02 61.81
N ARG A 578 -10.89 -0.58 62.35
CA ARG A 578 -11.03 -2.05 62.35
C ARG A 578 -11.36 -2.47 60.92
N HIS A 579 -10.63 -3.42 60.37
CA HIS A 579 -10.85 -3.92 59.01
C HIS A 579 -10.67 -5.43 58.96
N ALA A 580 -11.35 -6.06 58.01
CA ALA A 580 -11.11 -7.44 57.60
C ALA A 580 -10.63 -7.43 56.15
N LEU A 581 -9.40 -7.85 55.91
CA LEU A 581 -8.83 -8.03 54.58
C LEU A 581 -8.63 -9.52 54.34
N MET A 582 -9.13 -10.00 53.21
CA MET A 582 -9.05 -11.41 52.87
C MET A 582 -8.77 -11.61 51.39
N MET A 583 -8.00 -12.67 51.11
CA MET A 583 -7.89 -13.20 49.76
C MET A 583 -8.67 -14.50 49.68
N ASN A 584 -9.65 -14.52 48.80
CA ASN A 584 -10.52 -15.65 48.57
C ASN A 584 -10.20 -16.31 47.23
N ARG A 585 -10.39 -17.63 47.17
CA ARG A 585 -10.36 -18.44 45.95
C ARG A 585 -11.81 -18.68 45.56
N TYR A 586 -12.18 -18.25 44.37
CA TYR A 586 -13.51 -18.48 43.81
C TYR A 586 -13.40 -19.65 42.84
N ASP A 587 -14.16 -20.70 43.12
CA ASP A 587 -14.39 -21.84 42.24
C ASP A 587 -15.85 -21.77 41.78
N ALA A 588 -16.06 -21.43 40.51
CA ALA A 588 -17.37 -21.12 39.99
C ALA A 588 -17.72 -21.94 38.74
N ASP A 589 -18.96 -22.41 38.68
CA ASP A 589 -19.57 -22.89 37.45
C ASP A 589 -20.56 -21.82 36.95
N LEU A 590 -20.56 -21.57 35.65
CA LEU A 590 -21.44 -20.61 35.00
C LEU A 590 -22.19 -21.28 33.84
N THR A 591 -23.38 -20.74 33.58
CA THR A 591 -24.22 -21.13 32.45
C THR A 591 -24.49 -19.91 31.58
N ARG A 592 -24.51 -20.10 30.27
CA ARG A 592 -24.89 -19.08 29.30
C ARG A 592 -26.40 -18.84 29.34
N ASP A 593 -26.80 -17.57 29.38
CA ASP A 593 -28.16 -17.13 29.10
C ASP A 593 -28.15 -15.99 28.07
N GLY A 594 -28.53 -16.32 26.84
CA GLY A 594 -28.45 -15.41 25.70
C GLY A 594 -27.02 -14.91 25.47
N SER A 595 -26.82 -13.59 25.52
CA SER A 595 -25.51 -12.94 25.39
C SER A 595 -24.75 -12.79 26.71
N THR A 596 -25.31 -13.27 27.83
CA THR A 596 -24.73 -13.12 29.17
C THR A 596 -24.34 -14.47 29.76
N TRP A 597 -23.45 -14.44 30.74
CA TRP A 597 -23.11 -15.59 31.57
C TRP A 597 -23.55 -15.32 33.01
N ARG A 598 -23.99 -16.38 33.70
CA ARG A 598 -24.40 -16.31 35.10
C ARG A 598 -23.86 -17.48 35.88
N ILE A 599 -23.48 -17.20 37.13
CA ILE A 599 -22.97 -18.17 38.09
C ILE A 599 -24.11 -19.08 38.53
N SER A 600 -23.95 -20.38 38.30
CA SER A 600 -24.85 -21.44 38.79
C SER A 600 -24.33 -22.08 40.07
N ARG A 601 -23.00 -22.10 40.25
CA ARG A 601 -22.35 -22.48 41.51
C ARG A 601 -21.18 -21.56 41.78
N LEU A 602 -21.03 -21.10 43.01
CA LEU A 602 -19.83 -20.44 43.49
C LEU A 602 -19.45 -20.97 44.86
N THR A 603 -18.26 -21.55 44.96
CA THR A 603 -17.65 -21.94 46.23
C THR A 603 -16.54 -20.95 46.55
N ILE A 604 -16.63 -20.35 47.73
CA ILE A 604 -15.68 -19.36 48.23
C ILE A 604 -14.85 -20.00 49.33
N ASP A 605 -13.54 -20.09 49.11
CA ASP A 605 -12.58 -20.54 50.12
C ASP A 605 -11.59 -19.43 50.46
N ASN A 606 -11.29 -19.25 51.74
CA ASN A 606 -10.33 -18.24 52.18
C ASN A 606 -8.88 -18.77 52.04
N ALA A 607 -8.06 -18.08 51.25
CA ALA A 607 -6.63 -18.39 51.12
C ALA A 607 -5.81 -17.84 52.29
N TRP A 608 -6.10 -16.59 52.69
CA TRP A 608 -5.54 -15.95 53.88
C TRP A 608 -6.43 -14.80 54.35
N PHE A 609 -6.23 -14.40 55.60
CA PHE A 609 -6.97 -13.36 56.30
C PHE A 609 -6.01 -12.46 57.09
N GLU A 610 -6.28 -11.16 57.12
CA GLU A 610 -5.58 -10.14 57.90
C GLU A 610 -6.60 -9.16 58.51
N GLY A 611 -6.37 -8.71 59.74
CA GLY A 611 -7.22 -7.75 60.44
C GLY A 611 -8.09 -8.37 61.54
N ASP A 612 -9.25 -7.77 61.78
CA ASP A 612 -10.19 -8.10 62.86
C ASP A 612 -11.45 -8.79 62.29
N GLU A 613 -11.58 -10.10 62.57
CA GLU A 613 -12.68 -10.94 62.08
C GLU A 613 -14.06 -10.49 62.59
N THR A 614 -14.10 -9.79 63.72
CA THR A 614 -15.36 -9.31 64.32
C THR A 614 -16.05 -8.24 63.48
N VAL A 615 -15.35 -7.60 62.52
CA VAL A 615 -15.94 -6.70 61.51
C VAL A 615 -17.00 -7.39 60.67
N LEU A 616 -16.89 -8.71 60.49
CA LEU A 616 -17.80 -9.53 59.70
C LEU A 616 -18.93 -10.15 60.55
N ILE A 617 -18.94 -9.90 61.86
CA ILE A 617 -19.89 -10.48 62.81
C ILE A 617 -20.92 -9.42 63.22
N PRO A 618 -22.22 -9.61 62.94
CA PRO A 618 -23.24 -8.64 63.32
C PRO A 618 -23.30 -8.42 64.85
N GLY A 619 -22.95 -7.20 65.31
CA GLY A 619 -23.12 -6.76 66.70
C GLY A 619 -21.87 -6.70 67.59
N GLY A 620 -20.65 -6.74 67.02
CA GLY A 620 -19.37 -6.57 67.74
C GLY A 620 -18.69 -5.21 67.61
#